data_AF-A0A8C4Q4T9-F1
#
_entry.id   AF-A0A8C4Q4T9-F1
#
_cell.length_a   1.000
_cell.length_b   1.000
_cell.length_c   1.000
_cell.angle_alpha   90.00
_cell.angle_beta   90.00
_cell.angle_gamma   90.00
#
_symmetry.space_group_name_H-M   'P 1'
#
loop_
_entity.id
_entity.type
_entity.pdbx_description
1 polymer ?
#
loop_
_entity_poly.entity_id
_entity_poly.type
_entity_poly.pdbx_seq_one_letter_code
_entity_poly.pdbx_strand_id
1 'polypeptide(L)' 'MAERQHQGISSRTQECDPNNEDGQEIVMRYMEKHEIFQLFLQITETLLSEQPDDPLKNILEQVQELINKREIAEKHHQN' A
#
# COMPACT_ATOMS: atom_id res chain seq x y z
N MET A 1 -24.68 -41.70 -37.31
CA MET A 1 -24.13 -40.58 -38.12
C MET A 1 -25.21 -39.52 -38.18
N ALA A 2 -25.02 -38.23 -37.86
CA ALA A 2 -23.91 -37.49 -37.26
C ALA A 2 -24.44 -36.09 -36.81
N GLU A 3 -23.91 -35.35 -35.82
CA GLU A 3 -22.83 -35.67 -34.87
C GLU A 3 -23.12 -35.18 -33.43
N ARG A 4 -22.82 -33.91 -33.05
CA ARG A 4 -22.75 -33.51 -31.61
C ARG A 4 -23.35 -32.14 -31.25
N GLN A 5 -23.68 -32.05 -29.97
CA GLN A 5 -23.98 -30.85 -29.18
C GLN A 5 -22.83 -29.83 -29.28
N HIS A 6 -23.16 -28.53 -29.20
CA HIS A 6 -22.51 -27.60 -28.26
C HIS A 6 -23.48 -26.45 -27.97
N GLN A 7 -24.09 -26.46 -26.78
CA GLN A 7 -24.67 -25.23 -26.24
C GLN A 7 -23.52 -24.26 -26.01
N GLY A 8 -23.57 -23.09 -26.66
CA GLY A 8 -22.66 -22.01 -26.36
C GLY A 8 -22.90 -21.57 -24.92
N ILE A 9 -22.03 -22.02 -24.01
CA ILE A 9 -21.93 -21.41 -22.68
C ILE A 9 -21.53 -19.97 -22.96
N SER A 10 -22.48 -19.04 -22.88
CA SER A 10 -22.18 -17.62 -22.90
C SER A 10 -21.48 -17.34 -21.59
N SER A 11 -20.17 -17.57 -21.58
CA SER A 11 -19.26 -17.07 -20.58
C SER A 11 -19.59 -15.61 -20.44
N ARG A 12 -20.09 -15.23 -19.28
CA ARG A 12 -20.29 -13.85 -18.90
C ARG A 12 -18.90 -13.22 -18.89
N THR A 13 -18.47 -12.69 -20.03
CA THR A 13 -17.44 -11.67 -20.08
C THR A 13 -17.98 -10.54 -19.22
N GLN A 14 -17.54 -10.56 -17.97
CA GLN A 14 -17.55 -9.41 -17.11
C GLN A 14 -16.64 -8.42 -17.82
N GLU A 15 -17.24 -7.58 -18.67
CA GLU A 15 -16.53 -6.55 -19.41
C GLU A 15 -15.84 -5.68 -18.36
N CYS A 16 -14.51 -5.74 -18.32
CA CYS A 16 -13.74 -4.89 -17.44
C CYS A 16 -13.97 -3.45 -17.90
N ASP A 17 -14.77 -2.69 -17.14
CA ASP A 17 -15.01 -1.29 -17.40
C ASP A 17 -13.67 -0.54 -17.30
N PRO A 18 -13.16 0.04 -18.40
CA PRO A 18 -11.84 0.69 -18.41
C PRO A 18 -11.78 1.96 -17.55
N ASN A 19 -12.90 2.42 -16.96
CA ASN A 19 -12.94 3.54 -16.04
C ASN A 19 -12.92 3.14 -14.55
N ASN A 20 -12.97 1.84 -14.24
CA ASN A 20 -12.63 1.37 -12.90
C ASN A 20 -11.16 0.95 -12.93
N GLU A 21 -10.27 1.84 -12.46
CA GLU A 21 -8.90 1.46 -12.12
C GLU A 21 -8.98 0.22 -11.20
N ASP A 22 -8.28 -0.87 -11.56
CA ASP A 22 -8.31 -2.08 -10.75
C ASP A 22 -7.89 -1.71 -9.33
N GLY A 23 -8.61 -2.20 -8.31
CA GLY A 23 -8.38 -1.79 -6.93
C GLY A 23 -6.93 -2.00 -6.47
N GLN A 24 -6.20 -2.91 -7.12
CA GLN A 24 -4.77 -3.13 -6.93
C GLN A 24 -3.92 -1.93 -7.39
N GLU A 25 -4.25 -1.28 -8.51
CA GLU A 25 -3.48 -0.16 -9.04
C GLU A 25 -3.64 1.09 -8.15
N ILE A 26 -4.86 1.35 -7.65
CA ILE A 26 -5.13 2.43 -6.69
C ILE A 26 -4.29 2.25 -5.43
N VAL A 27 -4.25 1.02 -4.89
CA VAL A 27 -3.44 0.69 -3.71
C VAL A 27 -1.95 0.86 -4.02
N MET A 28 -1.47 0.35 -5.16
CA MET A 28 -0.05 0.44 -5.55
C MET A 28 0.43 1.89 -5.68
N ARG A 29 -0.31 2.73 -6.41
CA ARG A 29 0.03 4.17 -6.54
C ARG A 29 0.02 4.89 -5.20
N TYR A 30 -0.87 4.53 -4.28
CA TYR A 30 -0.89 5.11 -2.93
C TYR A 30 0.34 4.68 -2.11
N MET A 31 0.72 3.39 -2.18
CA MET A 31 1.90 2.86 -1.50
C MET A 31 3.20 3.48 -2.00
N GLU A 32 3.35 3.67 -3.32
CA GLU A 32 4.50 4.34 -3.93
C GLU A 32 4.55 5.83 -3.56
N LYS A 33 3.47 6.57 -3.80
CA LYS A 33 3.39 8.03 -3.55
C LYS A 33 3.71 8.41 -2.09
N HIS A 34 3.29 7.57 -1.14
CA HIS A 34 3.48 7.84 0.29
C HIS A 34 4.65 7.07 0.91
N GLU A 35 5.45 6.37 0.08
CA GLU A 35 6.63 5.60 0.46
C GLU A 35 6.34 4.58 1.58
N ILE A 36 5.15 3.98 1.56
CA ILE A 36 4.58 3.22 2.68
C ILE A 36 5.48 2.05 3.08
N PHE A 37 6.05 1.34 2.09
CA PHE A 37 7.03 0.29 2.36
C PHE A 37 8.29 0.80 3.07
N GLN A 38 8.81 1.97 2.69
CA GLN A 38 10.03 2.52 3.30
C GLN A 38 9.80 2.95 4.75
N LEU A 39 8.62 3.54 5.04
CA LEU A 39 8.22 3.86 6.41
C LEU A 39 8.17 2.60 7.29
N PHE A 40 7.55 1.51 6.81
CA PHE A 40 7.50 0.27 7.58
C PHE A 40 8.87 -0.38 7.72
N LEU A 41 9.71 -0.41 6.67
CA LEU A 41 11.07 -0.95 6.74
C LEU A 41 11.89 -0.21 7.80
N GLN A 42 11.91 1.13 7.78
CA GLN A 42 12.62 1.94 8.76
C GLN A 42 12.14 1.66 10.20
N ILE A 43 10.82 1.61 10.43
CA ILE A 43 10.26 1.33 11.76
C ILE A 43 10.66 -0.06 12.25
N THR A 44 10.60 -1.07 11.37
CA THR A 44 10.96 -2.46 11.72
C THR A 44 12.46 -2.67 11.90
N GLU A 45 13.32 -1.92 11.19
CA GLU A 45 14.78 -1.95 11.39
C GLU A 45 15.14 -1.49 12.80
N THR A 46 14.64 -0.32 13.23
CA THR A 46 14.82 0.17 14.61
C THR A 46 14.29 -0.84 15.63
N LEU A 47 13.08 -1.39 15.39
CA LEU A 47 12.45 -2.33 16.31
C LEU A 47 13.25 -3.62 16.51
N LEU A 48 13.80 -4.18 15.42
CA LEU A 48 14.60 -5.42 15.45
C LEU A 48 16.02 -5.19 15.99
N SER A 49 16.55 -3.97 15.82
CA SER A 49 17.85 -3.55 16.33
C SER A 49 17.82 -3.30 17.85
N GLU A 50 16.86 -2.50 18.32
CA GLU A 50 16.77 -2.06 19.72
C GLU A 50 16.07 -3.08 20.63
N GLN A 51 15.18 -3.91 20.08
CA GLN A 51 14.39 -4.94 20.79
C GLN A 51 13.73 -4.41 22.09
N PRO A 52 12.92 -3.33 22.00
CA PRO A 52 12.31 -2.71 23.16
C PRO A 52 11.29 -3.63 23.86
N ASP A 53 11.20 -3.51 25.19
CA ASP A 53 10.26 -4.30 26.02
C ASP A 53 8.79 -4.12 25.61
N ASP A 54 8.42 -2.95 25.09
CA ASP A 54 7.11 -2.66 24.50
C ASP A 54 7.27 -2.23 23.02
N PRO A 55 7.06 -3.15 22.07
CA PRO A 55 7.22 -2.85 20.65
C PRO A 55 6.15 -1.91 20.11
N LEU A 56 4.93 -1.93 20.67
CA LEU A 56 3.82 -1.11 20.17
C LEU A 56 3.98 0.35 20.60
N LYS A 57 4.44 0.58 21.83
CA LYS A 57 4.80 1.92 22.31
C LYS A 57 5.95 2.53 21.51
N ASN A 58 7.00 1.74 21.24
CA ASN A 58 8.13 2.20 20.43
C ASN A 58 7.71 2.55 18.98
N ILE A 59 6.87 1.73 18.34
CA ILE A 59 6.30 2.04 17.01
C ILE A 59 5.53 3.37 17.04
N LEU A 60 4.71 3.62 18.06
CA LEU A 60 3.95 4.86 18.19
C LEU A 60 4.87 6.08 18.32
N GLU A 61 5.92 5.98 19.13
CA GLU A 61 6.93 7.03 19.32
C GLU A 61 7.68 7.31 18.00
N GLN A 62 8.12 6.28 17.28
CA GLN A 62 8.76 6.41 15.97
C GLN A 62 7.85 7.09 14.91
N VAL A 63 6.57 6.70 14.84
CA VAL A 63 5.59 7.32 13.92
C VAL A 63 5.41 8.81 14.23
N GLN A 64 5.35 9.18 15.52
CA GLN A 64 5.23 10.58 15.93
C GLN A 64 6.47 11.40 15.54
N GLU A 65 7.68 10.84 15.66
CA GLU A 65 8.89 11.49 15.16
C GLU A 65 8.89 11.70 13.64
N LEU A 66 8.43 10.71 12.87
CA LEU A 66 8.38 10.79 11.41
C LEU A 66 7.40 11.87 10.93
N ILE A 67 6.28 12.05 11.62
CA ILE A 67 5.34 13.17 11.39
C ILE A 67 6.05 14.51 11.67
N ASN A 68 6.69 14.65 12.83
CA ASN A 68 7.38 15.88 13.21
C ASN A 68 8.50 16.25 12.20
N LYS A 69 9.27 15.26 11.72
CA LYS A 69 10.32 15.43 10.70
C LYS A 69 9.75 15.96 9.38
N ARG A 70 8.58 15.45 8.93
CA ARG A 70 7.89 15.93 7.72
C ARG A 70 7.41 17.38 7.88
N GLU A 71 6.75 17.71 8.99
CA GLU A 71 6.30 19.09 9.24
C GLU A 71 7.45 20.10 9.28
N ILE A 72 8.60 19.71 9.83
CA ILE A 72 9.81 20.56 9.86
C ILE A 72 10.34 20.77 8.44
N ALA A 73 10.43 19.72 7.63
CA ALA A 73 10.89 19.80 6.24
C ALA A 73 9.98 20.68 5.35
N GLU A 74 8.66 20.63 5.58
CA GLU A 74 7.67 21.49 4.90
C GLU A 74 7.83 22.97 5.30
N LYS A 75 8.02 23.25 6.59
CA LYS A 75 8.27 24.62 7.10
C LYS A 75 9.59 25.21 6.56
N HIS A 76 10.63 24.39 6.39
CA HIS A 76 11.91 24.84 5.81
C HIS A 76 11.87 25.12 4.31
N HIS A 77 10.89 24.59 3.56
CA HIS A 77 10.72 24.89 2.13
C HIS A 77 9.95 26.20 1.85
N GLN A 78 9.46 26.89 2.88
CA GLN A 78 8.62 28.09 2.77
C GLN A 78 9.32 29.40 3.20
N ASN A 79 10.61 29.34 3.55
CA ASN A 79 11.43 30.48 4.02
C ASN A 79 12.59 30.80 3.06
#